data_AF-A0AAW2JIL0-F1
#
_entry.id   AF-A0AAW2JIL0-F1
#
_cell.length_a   1.000
_cell.length_b   1.000
_cell.length_c   1.000
_cell.angle_alpha   90.00
_cell.angle_beta   90.00
_cell.angle_gamma   90.00
#
_symmetry.space_group_name_H-M   'P 1'
#
loop_
_entity.id
_entity.type
_entity.pdbx_description
1 polymer ?
#
loop_
_entity_poly.entity_id
_entity_poly.type
_entity_poly.pdbx_seq_one_letter_code
_entity_poly.pdbx_strand_id
1 'polypeptide(L)'
;MIIRSPEPEVKIFVDKDPVKTSFEQWAKPGHFSRTIAKGPDTTTWIWNLHADAHDFDGHTSDLEEISRKVFSAHFGQLSIIFLWLSGMYFHGARFSNYEAWLSDPTHIGQVPGGLANSGPRNIEW
;
A
#
# COMPACT_ATOMS: atom_id res chain seq x y z
N MET A 1 34.90 37.75 6.65
CA MET A 1 33.49 37.61 7.06
C MET A 1 32.72 37.11 5.85
N ILE A 2 32.27 35.86 5.83
CA ILE A 2 31.46 35.31 4.73
C ILE A 2 30.00 35.59 5.09
N ILE A 3 29.34 36.46 4.34
CA ILE A 3 27.91 36.72 4.48
C ILE A 3 27.19 35.57 3.78
N ARG A 4 26.55 34.68 4.55
CA ARG A 4 25.65 33.67 3.98
C ARG A 4 24.38 34.38 3.53
N SER A 5 23.99 34.19 2.27
CA SER A 5 22.66 34.60 1.77
C SER A 5 21.58 33.91 2.62
N PRO A 6 20.46 34.58 2.96
CA PRO A 6 19.36 33.91 3.65
C PRO A 6 18.87 32.73 2.80
N GLU A 7 18.67 31.57 3.45
CA GLU A 7 18.09 30.41 2.79
C GLU A 7 16.64 30.71 2.39
N PRO A 8 16.19 30.25 1.20
CA PRO A 8 14.82 30.48 0.76
C PRO A 8 13.83 29.79 1.71
N GLU A 9 12.89 30.56 2.28
CA GLU A 9 11.80 30.02 3.08
C GLU A 9 10.88 29.15 2.21
N VAL A 10 10.80 27.86 2.51
CA VAL A 10 9.87 26.92 1.86
C VAL A 10 8.46 27.18 2.40
N LYS A 11 7.53 27.49 1.50
CA LYS A 11 6.11 27.69 1.81
C LYS A 11 5.29 26.47 1.45
N ILE A 12 4.35 26.10 2.32
CA ILE A 12 3.41 25.01 2.08
C ILE A 12 2.15 25.57 1.43
N PHE A 13 1.77 25.03 0.27
CA PHE A 13 0.54 25.38 -0.45
C PHE A 13 -0.30 24.12 -0.65
N VAL A 14 -1.61 24.21 -0.40
CA VAL A 14 -2.56 23.11 -0.55
C VAL A 14 -3.90 23.68 -1.02
N ASP A 15 -4.50 23.05 -2.03
CA ASP A 15 -5.88 23.33 -2.43
C ASP A 15 -6.87 22.62 -1.51
N LYS A 16 -7.93 23.35 -1.13
CA LYS A 16 -9.03 22.77 -0.35
C LYS A 16 -10.03 22.09 -1.27
N ASP A 17 -10.38 20.85 -0.93
CA ASP A 17 -11.39 20.03 -1.60
C ASP A 17 -11.28 20.01 -3.14
N PRO A 18 -10.10 19.72 -3.72
CA PRO A 18 -9.91 19.77 -5.17
C PRO A 18 -10.73 18.71 -5.92
N VAL A 19 -11.11 17.62 -5.24
CA VAL A 19 -11.95 16.55 -5.79
C VAL A 19 -13.02 16.18 -4.78
N LYS A 20 -14.29 16.23 -5.20
CA LYS A 20 -15.42 15.84 -4.36
C LYS A 20 -15.43 14.31 -4.13
N THR A 21 -15.46 13.89 -2.87
CA THR A 21 -15.66 12.48 -2.51
C THR A 21 -17.06 12.00 -2.91
N SER A 22 -17.14 11.01 -3.79
CA SER A 22 -18.40 10.39 -4.22
C SER A 22 -18.18 9.00 -4.84
N PHE A 23 -19.24 8.19 -4.90
CA PHE A 23 -19.23 6.89 -5.57
C PHE A 23 -19.52 6.95 -7.08
N GLU A 24 -19.79 8.13 -7.64
CA GLU A 24 -20.22 8.26 -9.04
C GLU A 24 -19.18 7.69 -10.03
N GLN A 25 -17.89 7.96 -9.78
CA GLN A 25 -16.80 7.49 -10.64
C GLN A 25 -16.57 5.98 -10.51
N TRP A 26 -16.92 5.37 -9.38
CA TRP A 26 -16.78 3.93 -9.16
C TRP A 26 -17.74 3.13 -10.04
N ALA A 27 -18.90 3.71 -10.37
CA ALA A 27 -19.86 3.12 -11.29
C ALA A 27 -19.45 3.25 -12.78
N LYS A 28 -18.33 3.93 -13.08
CA LYS A 28 -17.81 4.18 -14.44
C LYS A 28 -16.38 3.64 -14.55
N PRO A 29 -16.18 2.32 -14.66
CA PRO A 29 -14.82 1.77 -14.75
C PRO A 29 -14.10 2.34 -15.98
N GLY A 30 -12.85 2.74 -15.79
CA GLY A 30 -12.06 3.39 -16.83
C GLY A 30 -12.31 4.89 -16.99
N HIS A 31 -13.05 5.54 -16.07
CA HIS A 31 -13.30 7.00 -16.10
C HIS A 31 -12.02 7.84 -16.22
N PHE A 32 -10.87 7.29 -15.84
CA PHE A 32 -9.56 7.93 -15.89
C PHE A 32 -8.97 8.01 -17.32
N SER A 33 -9.49 7.23 -18.28
CA SER A 33 -9.03 7.22 -19.67
C SER A 33 -10.20 7.49 -20.61
N ARG A 34 -10.07 8.49 -21.49
CA ARG A 34 -11.11 8.81 -22.49
C ARG A 34 -11.36 7.65 -23.47
N THR A 35 -10.36 6.79 -23.68
CA THR A 35 -10.46 5.62 -24.57
C THR A 35 -11.24 4.50 -23.88
N ILE A 36 -10.94 4.21 -22.61
CA ILE A 36 -11.56 3.13 -21.84
C ILE A 36 -12.96 3.54 -21.35
N ALA A 37 -13.19 4.81 -21.01
CA ALA A 37 -14.48 5.31 -20.52
C ALA A 37 -15.66 5.14 -21.50
N LYS A 38 -15.40 4.86 -22.78
CA LYS A 38 -16.43 4.58 -23.79
C LYS A 38 -17.15 3.25 -23.56
N GLY A 39 -16.56 2.35 -22.78
CA GLY A 39 -17.12 1.04 -22.43
C GLY A 39 -16.49 -0.14 -23.18
N PRO A 40 -16.84 -1.37 -22.76
CA PRO A 40 -16.22 -2.59 -23.26
C PRO A 40 -16.79 -3.07 -24.60
N ASP A 41 -16.14 -2.71 -25.70
CA ASP A 41 -16.47 -3.27 -27.02
C ASP A 41 -15.87 -4.66 -27.26
N THR A 42 -14.74 -4.96 -26.60
CA THR A 42 -14.04 -6.26 -26.67
C THR A 42 -13.49 -6.65 -25.30
N THR A 43 -13.16 -7.93 -25.09
CA THR A 43 -12.55 -8.39 -23.84
C THR A 43 -11.17 -7.78 -23.58
N THR A 44 -10.48 -7.28 -24.61
CA THR A 44 -9.23 -6.52 -24.48
C THR A 44 -9.40 -5.29 -23.60
N TRP A 45 -10.60 -4.68 -23.60
CA TRP A 45 -10.92 -3.56 -22.74
C TRP A 45 -10.69 -3.85 -21.25
N ILE A 46 -10.98 -5.08 -20.80
CA ILE A 46 -10.79 -5.49 -19.40
C ILE A 46 -9.30 -5.48 -19.05
N TRP A 47 -8.45 -5.96 -19.96
CA TRP A 47 -7.01 -5.98 -19.73
C TRP A 47 -6.42 -4.57 -19.71
N ASN A 48 -6.84 -3.73 -20.66
CA ASN A 48 -6.42 -2.33 -20.71
C ASN A 48 -6.87 -1.56 -19.45
N LEU A 49 -8.07 -1.84 -18.93
CA LEU A 49 -8.56 -1.26 -17.67
C LEU A 49 -7.59 -1.50 -16.50
N HIS A 50 -7.06 -2.72 -16.38
CA HIS A 50 -6.14 -3.07 -15.29
C HIS A 50 -4.71 -2.57 -15.56
N ALA A 51 -4.24 -2.69 -16.80
CA ALA A 51 -2.90 -2.25 -17.17
C ALA A 51 -2.72 -0.73 -16.98
N ASP A 52 -3.73 0.05 -17.35
CA ASP A 52 -3.66 1.50 -17.33
C ASP A 52 -4.07 2.10 -15.98
N ALA A 53 -4.52 1.30 -15.01
CA ALA A 53 -5.08 1.81 -13.75
C ALA A 53 -4.10 2.69 -12.95
N HIS A 54 -2.80 2.38 -13.00
CA HIS A 54 -1.74 3.13 -12.31
C HIS A 54 -0.82 3.90 -13.27
N ASP A 55 -1.14 3.97 -14.56
CA ASP A 55 -0.44 4.82 -15.53
C ASP A 55 -0.96 6.26 -15.44
N PHE A 56 -0.58 6.98 -14.39
CA PHE A 56 -1.10 8.33 -14.13
C PHE A 56 -0.73 9.34 -15.21
N ASP A 57 0.43 9.18 -15.85
CA ASP A 57 0.85 10.01 -16.99
C ASP A 57 -0.04 9.75 -18.22
N GLY A 58 -0.57 8.53 -18.37
CA GLY A 58 -1.57 8.18 -19.37
C GLY A 58 -2.97 8.76 -19.10
N HIS A 59 -3.27 9.23 -17.88
CA HIS A 59 -4.59 9.77 -17.52
C HIS A 59 -4.71 11.27 -17.81
N THR A 60 -3.64 12.03 -17.58
CA THR A 60 -3.62 13.50 -17.63
C THR A 60 -2.21 14.00 -17.92
N SER A 61 -2.08 15.16 -18.56
CA SER A 61 -0.79 15.83 -18.74
C SER A 61 -0.46 16.82 -17.61
N ASP A 62 -1.34 16.93 -16.61
CA ASP A 62 -1.15 17.83 -15.46
C ASP A 62 -0.25 17.19 -14.40
N LEU A 63 0.99 17.70 -14.31
CA LEU A 63 1.99 17.23 -13.34
C LEU A 63 1.54 17.42 -11.88
N GLU A 64 0.71 18.41 -11.59
CA GLU A 64 0.20 18.62 -10.24
C GLU A 64 -0.80 17.51 -9.86
N GLU A 65 -1.73 17.18 -10.77
CA GLU A 65 -2.67 16.07 -10.58
C GLU A 65 -1.95 14.73 -10.46
N ILE A 66 -0.97 14.47 -11.33
CA ILE A 66 -0.11 13.27 -11.26
C ILE A 66 0.58 13.19 -9.90
N SER A 67 1.20 14.28 -9.46
CA SER A 67 1.91 14.33 -8.17
C SER A 67 0.96 14.08 -7.00
N ARG A 68 -0.26 14.64 -7.03
CA ARG A 68 -1.31 14.40 -6.02
C ARG A 68 -1.73 12.92 -5.98
N LYS A 69 -1.91 12.27 -7.14
CA LYS A 69 -2.24 10.83 -7.22
C LYS A 69 -1.11 9.97 -6.68
N VAL A 70 0.13 10.24 -7.10
CA VAL A 70 1.33 9.53 -6.62
C VAL A 70 1.46 9.67 -5.11
N PHE A 71 1.40 10.89 -4.57
CA PHE A 71 1.47 11.14 -3.13
C PHE A 71 0.39 10.37 -2.36
N SER A 72 -0.86 10.38 -2.84
CA SER A 72 -1.97 9.65 -2.21
C SER A 72 -1.77 8.12 -2.28
N ALA A 73 -1.30 7.59 -3.42
CA ALA A 73 -1.05 6.17 -3.59
C ALA A 73 0.02 5.64 -2.63
N HIS A 74 1.04 6.44 -2.29
CA HIS A 74 2.03 6.08 -1.28
C HIS A 74 1.41 5.84 0.10
N PHE A 75 0.43 6.66 0.52
CA PHE A 75 -0.30 6.40 1.76
C PHE A 75 -1.14 5.12 1.68
N GLY A 76 -1.73 4.83 0.52
CA GLY A 76 -2.38 3.55 0.26
C GLY A 76 -1.42 2.38 0.48
N GLN A 77 -0.24 2.42 -0.12
CA GLN A 77 0.78 1.38 0.04
C GLN A 77 1.27 1.27 1.50
N LEU A 78 1.57 2.39 2.16
CA LEU A 78 1.96 2.40 3.56
C LEU A 78 0.87 1.80 4.46
N SER A 79 -0.40 2.09 4.20
CA SER A 79 -1.51 1.52 4.98
C SER A 79 -1.58 0.00 4.87
N ILE A 80 -1.35 -0.57 3.67
CA ILE A 80 -1.31 -2.02 3.45
C ILE A 80 -0.09 -2.62 4.16
N ILE A 81 1.08 -1.97 4.12
CA ILE A 81 2.27 -2.41 4.86
C ILE A 81 1.99 -2.43 6.36
N PHE A 82 1.38 -1.39 6.91
CA PHE A 82 1.05 -1.34 8.34
C PHE A 82 0.01 -2.38 8.74
N LEU A 83 -1.00 -2.63 7.89
CA LEU A 83 -1.95 -3.72 8.11
C LEU A 83 -1.27 -5.08 8.09
N TRP A 84 -0.36 -5.31 7.15
CA TRP A 84 0.40 -6.55 7.07
C TRP A 84 1.30 -6.74 8.31
N LEU A 85 2.05 -5.72 8.70
CA LEU A 85 2.86 -5.74 9.93
C LEU A 85 2.00 -5.98 11.16
N SER A 86 0.87 -5.29 11.26
CA SER A 86 -0.09 -5.49 12.35
C SER A 86 -0.58 -6.94 12.41
N GLY A 87 -0.90 -7.54 11.26
CA GLY A 87 -1.22 -8.96 11.14
C GLY A 87 -0.08 -9.85 11.66
N MET A 88 1.17 -9.57 11.29
CA MET A 88 2.33 -10.33 11.77
C MET A 88 2.48 -10.26 13.29
N TYR A 89 2.36 -9.07 13.89
CA TYR A 89 2.38 -8.89 15.34
C TYR A 89 1.22 -9.60 16.03
N PHE A 90 0.01 -9.47 15.48
CA PHE A 90 -1.18 -10.09 16.04
C PHE A 90 -1.07 -11.62 16.04
N HIS A 91 -0.61 -12.20 14.93
CA HIS A 91 -0.39 -13.64 14.84
C HIS A 91 0.72 -14.11 15.79
N GLY A 92 1.80 -13.34 15.94
CA GLY A 92 2.83 -13.57 16.93
C GLY A 92 2.27 -13.59 18.37
N ALA A 93 1.48 -12.58 18.73
CA ALA A 93 0.94 -12.44 20.08
C ALA A 93 -0.12 -13.50 20.44
N ARG A 94 -0.88 -14.01 19.46
CA ARG A 94 -2.03 -14.89 19.73
C ARG A 94 -1.81 -16.35 19.42
N PHE A 95 -0.96 -16.66 18.44
CA PHE A 95 -0.90 -18.00 17.86
C PHE A 95 0.52 -18.53 17.69
N SER A 96 1.54 -17.88 18.26
CA SER A 96 2.92 -18.35 18.21
C SER A 96 3.37 -18.96 19.53
N ASN A 97 4.53 -19.64 19.50
CA ASN A 97 5.24 -20.08 20.70
C ASN A 97 6.28 -19.05 21.18
N TYR A 98 6.09 -17.75 20.93
CA TYR A 98 7.10 -16.71 21.15
C TYR A 98 7.70 -16.72 22.57
N GLU A 99 6.88 -16.84 23.62
CA GLU A 99 7.38 -16.88 25.01
C GLU A 99 8.24 -18.12 25.28
N ALA A 100 7.80 -19.29 24.78
CA ALA A 100 8.56 -20.54 24.92
C ALA A 100 9.88 -20.46 24.14
N TRP A 101 9.85 -20.00 22.89
CA TRP A 101 11.06 -19.77 22.10
C TRP A 101 12.02 -18.78 22.78
N LEU A 102 11.49 -17.70 23.37
CA LEU A 102 12.30 -16.70 24.06
C LEU A 102 12.99 -17.27 25.32
N SER A 103 12.39 -18.27 25.97
CA SER A 103 12.94 -18.92 27.16
C SER A 103 14.11 -19.88 26.88
N ASP A 104 14.13 -20.53 25.71
CA ASP A 104 15.24 -21.40 25.27
C ASP A 104 15.38 -21.40 23.73
N PRO A 105 16.00 -20.37 23.15
CA PRO A 105 16.05 -20.20 21.70
C PRO A 105 17.00 -21.18 21.00
N THR A 106 17.87 -21.87 21.74
CA THR A 106 18.83 -22.84 21.19
C THR A 106 18.20 -24.21 20.96
N HIS A 107 17.15 -24.57 21.72
CA HIS A 107 16.51 -25.89 21.64
C HIS A 107 15.04 -25.81 21.20
N ILE A 108 14.36 -24.68 21.38
CA ILE A 108 13.00 -24.48 20.92
C ILE A 108 13.04 -23.82 19.54
N GLY A 109 12.45 -24.47 18.53
CA GLY A 109 12.27 -23.87 17.20
C GLY A 109 11.17 -22.82 17.18
N GLN A 110 11.33 -21.77 16.37
CA GLN A 110 10.27 -20.78 16.14
C GLN A 110 9.09 -21.41 15.41
N VAL A 111 7.87 -21.18 15.91
CA VAL A 111 6.63 -21.59 15.26
C VAL A 111 5.75 -20.35 15.03
N PRO A 112 5.80 -19.76 13.83
CA PRO A 112 4.94 -18.65 13.46
C PRO A 112 3.51 -19.18 13.22
N GLY A 113 2.56 -18.74 14.04
CA GLY A 113 1.12 -18.83 13.75
C GLY A 113 0.49 -20.24 13.68
N GLY A 114 -0.39 -20.53 14.64
CA GLY A 114 -1.42 -21.58 14.57
C GLY A 114 -0.95 -23.03 14.71
N LEU A 115 0.35 -23.29 14.51
CA LEU A 115 0.97 -24.60 14.67
C LEU A 115 1.55 -24.83 16.08
N ALA A 116 1.42 -23.86 16.99
CA ALA A 116 1.94 -23.94 18.36
C ALA A 116 1.29 -25.06 19.22
N ASN A 117 0.24 -25.72 18.72
CA ASN A 117 -0.41 -26.86 19.37
C ASN A 117 0.17 -28.22 18.95
N SER A 118 1.14 -28.30 18.03
CA SER A 118 1.91 -29.54 17.87
C SER A 118 2.97 -29.58 18.97
N GLY A 119 2.78 -30.46 19.95
CA GLY A 119 3.69 -30.69 21.08
C GLY A 119 5.16 -30.95 20.68
N PRO A 120 6.06 -31.21 21.63
CA PRO A 120 7.50 -31.23 21.41
C PRO A 120 7.84 -32.15 20.23
N ARG A 121 8.23 -31.55 19.10
CA ARG A 121 8.78 -32.31 17.97
C ARG A 121 10.20 -32.66 18.37
N ASN A 122 10.37 -33.83 18.98
CA ASN A 122 11.67 -34.49 19.11
C ASN A 122 12.21 -34.66 17.69
N ILE A 123 13.19 -33.84 17.34
CA ILE A 123 13.94 -33.99 16.10
C ILE A 123 15.07 -34.96 16.46
N GLU A 124 14.82 -36.26 16.29
CA GLU A 124 15.92 -37.24 16.24
C GLU A 124 16.60 -37.12 14.87
N TRP A 125 17.93 -37.07 14.90
CA TRP A 125 18.79 -36.94 13.71
C TRP A 125 18.73 -38.15 12.78
#